data_AF-F3FJH6-F1
#
_entry.id   AF-F3FJH6-F1
#
_cell.length_a   1.000
_cell.length_b   1.000
_cell.length_c   1.000
_cell.angle_alpha   90.00
_cell.angle_beta   90.00
_cell.angle_gamma   90.00
#
_symmetry.space_group_name_H-M   'P 1'
#
loop_
_entity.id
_entity.type
_entity.pdbx_description
1 polymer ?
#
loop_
_entity_poly.entity_id
_entity_poly.type
_entity_poly.pdbx_seq_one_letter_code
_entity_poly.pdbx_strand_id
1 'polypeptide(L)' 'MQDSIIDICVEQGLQAEQDLFASVCSGAADHGLLFWRPTDRALVMPRRMSRLPGFAEASETLSDNAWPVLLRETGGE' A
#
# COMPACT_ATOMS: atom_id res chain seq x y z
N MET A 1 14.30 17.39 -12.47
CA MET A 1 13.22 16.40 -12.35
C MET A 1 12.08 17.12 -11.67
N GLN A 2 10.93 17.28 -12.35
CA GLN A 2 9.72 17.68 -11.64
C GLN A 2 9.29 16.46 -10.83
N ASP A 3 9.62 16.44 -9.54
CA ASP A 3 9.07 15.47 -8.60
C ASP A 3 7.60 15.85 -8.35
N SER A 4 6.76 15.61 -9.36
CA SER A 4 5.33 15.82 -9.27
C SER A 4 4.76 14.75 -8.35
N ILE A 5 4.10 15.19 -7.27
CA ILE A 5 3.35 14.29 -6.39
C ILE A 5 2.19 13.71 -7.21
N ILE A 6 2.08 12.38 -7.22
CA ILE A 6 1.01 11.68 -7.91
C ILE A 6 -0.18 11.52 -6.96
N ASP A 7 -1.33 12.13 -7.28
CA ASP A 7 -2.58 11.92 -6.55
C ASP A 7 -3.29 10.65 -7.11
N ILE A 8 -3.28 9.55 -6.35
CA ILE A 8 -3.82 8.22 -6.73
C ILE A 8 -4.46 7.54 -5.52
N CYS A 9 -5.27 6.49 -5.70
CA CYS A 9 -5.84 5.78 -4.55
C CYS A 9 -4.77 4.96 -3.79
N VAL A 10 -5.05 4.58 -2.54
CA VAL A 10 -4.11 3.83 -1.69
C VAL A 10 -3.67 2.53 -2.35
N GLU A 11 -4.59 1.78 -2.95
CA GLU A 11 -4.26 0.52 -3.63
C GLU A 11 -3.28 0.74 -4.79
N GLN A 12 -3.54 1.75 -5.64
CA GLN A 12 -2.65 2.10 -6.74
C GLN A 12 -1.30 2.62 -6.27
N GLY A 13 -1.25 3.38 -5.17
CA GLY A 13 -0.01 3.83 -4.57
C GLY A 13 0.86 2.68 -4.06
N LEU A 14 0.25 1.72 -3.36
CA LEU A 14 0.93 0.50 -2.91
C LEU A 14 1.41 -0.36 -4.09
N GLN A 15 0.66 -0.40 -5.19
CA GLN A 15 1.10 -1.09 -6.40
C GLN A 15 2.29 -0.35 -7.06
N ALA A 16 2.23 0.97 -7.19
CA ALA A 16 3.31 1.78 -7.76
C ALA A 16 4.61 1.67 -6.93
N GLU A 17 4.51 1.57 -5.61
CA GLU A 17 5.66 1.26 -4.72
C GLU A 17 6.29 -0.10 -5.06
N GLN A 18 5.46 -1.13 -5.23
CA GLN A 18 5.93 -2.48 -5.58
C GLN A 18 6.53 -2.55 -6.98
N ASP A 19 5.94 -1.88 -7.95
CA ASP A 19 6.43 -1.81 -9.33
C ASP A 19 7.80 -1.11 -9.38
N LEU A 20 7.97 -0.01 -8.63
CA LEU A 20 9.26 0.67 -8.51
C LEU A 20 10.31 -0.24 -7.86
N PHE A 21 9.94 -0.95 -6.79
CA PHE A 21 10.83 -1.90 -6.12
C PHE A 21 11.24 -3.03 -7.08
N ALA A 22 10.30 -3.61 -7.83
CA ALA A 22 10.57 -4.64 -8.82
C ALA A 22 11.48 -4.13 -9.97
N SER A 23 11.29 -2.88 -10.41
CA SER A 23 12.16 -2.24 -11.40
C SER A 23 13.60 -2.14 -10.92
N VAL A 24 13.81 -1.80 -9.64
CA VAL A 24 15.17 -1.74 -9.06
C VAL A 24 15.75 -3.14 -8.89
N CYS A 25 14.98 -4.08 -8.33
CA CYS A 25 15.44 -5.46 -8.13
C CYS A 25 15.77 -6.20 -9.43
N SER A 26 15.07 -5.90 -10.53
CA SER A 26 15.36 -6.48 -11.85
C SER A 26 16.56 -5.85 -12.55
N GLY A 27 17.12 -4.75 -12.01
CA GLY A 27 18.18 -3.98 -12.65
C GLY A 27 17.69 -3.09 -13.80
N ALA A 28 16.38 -2.94 -13.98
CA ALA A 28 15.82 -2.01 -14.95
C ALA A 28 16.05 -0.53 -14.54
N ALA A 29 16.27 -0.27 -13.26
CA ALA A 29 16.71 1.01 -12.72
C ALA A 29 17.73 0.79 -11.59
N ASP A 30 18.73 1.68 -11.47
CA ASP A 30 19.71 1.62 -10.37
C ASP A 30 19.10 2.05 -9.01
N HIS A 31 18.16 3.00 -9.06
CA HIS A 31 17.44 3.52 -7.90
C HIS A 31 16.12 4.18 -8.34
N GLY A 32 15.23 4.44 -7.39
CA GLY A 32 13.92 5.03 -7.65
C GLY A 32 13.42 5.87 -6.48
N LEU A 33 12.70 6.94 -6.79
CA LEU A 33 12.00 7.78 -5.81
C LEU A 33 10.57 8.01 -6.30
N LEU A 34 9.60 7.77 -5.42
CA LEU A 34 8.17 7.95 -5.70
C LEU A 34 7.55 8.85 -4.65
N PHE A 35 6.94 9.95 -5.11
CA PHE A 35 6.07 10.79 -4.29
C PHE A 35 4.64 10.59 -4.74
N TRP A 36 3.79 10.07 -3.84
CA TRP A 36 2.37 9.92 -4.11
C TRP A 36 1.55 10.32 -2.89
N ARG A 37 0.31 10.73 -3.14
CA ARG A 37 -0.66 11.11 -2.12
C ARG A 37 -1.95 10.34 -2.35
N PRO A 38 -2.51 9.68 -1.30
CA PRO A 38 -3.76 8.97 -1.42
C PRO A 38 -4.94 9.92 -1.68
N THR A 39 -5.79 9.59 -2.65
CA THR A 39 -7.05 10.29 -2.93
C THR A 39 -8.24 9.73 -2.14
N ASP A 40 -8.05 8.56 -1.55
CA ASP A 40 -9.00 7.87 -0.68
C ASP A 40 -8.34 7.48 0.66
N ARG A 41 -9.01 6.64 1.44
CA ARG A 41 -8.53 6.22 2.76
C ARG A 41 -8.61 4.71 2.88
N ALA A 42 -7.60 4.13 3.50
CA ALA A 42 -7.55 2.71 3.81
C ALA A 42 -6.62 2.50 5.01
N LEU A 43 -6.82 1.41 5.73
CA LEU A 43 -5.89 0.97 6.77
C LEU A 43 -4.93 -0.06 6.15
N VAL A 44 -3.66 0.31 6.04
CA VAL A 44 -2.63 -0.58 5.47
C VAL A 44 -1.93 -1.32 6.58
N MET A 45 -1.90 -2.66 6.52
CA MET A 45 -1.24 -3.48 7.54
C MET A 45 -0.43 -4.63 6.94
N PRO A 46 0.51 -5.22 7.70
CA PRO A 46 1.27 -6.38 7.25
C PRO A 46 0.36 -7.59 6.98
N ARG A 47 0.61 -8.33 5.90
CA ARG A 47 -0.13 -9.55 5.56
C ARG A 47 -0.19 -10.57 6.71
N ARG A 48 0.79 -10.58 7.64
CA ARG A 48 0.76 -11.47 8.82
C ARG A 48 -0.41 -11.20 9.76
N MET A 49 -0.93 -9.97 9.85
CA MET A 49 -2.07 -9.62 10.70
C MET A 49 -3.37 -10.28 10.23
N SER A 50 -3.45 -10.67 8.95
CA SER A 50 -4.62 -11.39 8.43
C SER A 50 -4.86 -12.75 9.10
N ARG A 51 -3.86 -13.26 9.83
CA ARG A 51 -3.93 -14.53 10.57
C ARG A 51 -4.44 -14.37 12.01
N LEU A 52 -4.63 -13.14 12.49
CA LEU A 52 -5.11 -12.91 13.85
C LEU A 52 -6.58 -13.35 13.98
N PRO A 53 -6.96 -13.99 15.10
CA PRO A 53 -8.36 -14.25 15.40
C PRO A 53 -9.18 -12.94 15.35
N GLY A 54 -10.36 -12.97 14.73
CA GLY A 54 -11.21 -11.79 14.58
C GLY A 54 -10.79 -10.81 13.48
N PHE A 55 -9.73 -11.10 12.71
CA PHE A 55 -9.28 -10.21 11.63
C PHE A 55 -10.39 -9.94 10.60
N ALA A 56 -11.10 -10.98 10.16
CA ALA A 56 -12.16 -10.85 9.16
C ALA A 56 -13.29 -9.93 9.64
N GLU A 57 -13.77 -10.14 10.86
CA GLU A 57 -14.84 -9.33 11.50
C GLU A 57 -14.40 -7.87 11.71
N ALA A 58 -13.17 -7.67 12.18
CA ALA A 58 -12.61 -6.32 12.33
C ALA A 58 -12.45 -5.62 10.98
N SER A 59 -12.00 -6.34 9.94
CA SER A 59 -11.84 -5.81 8.58
C SER A 59 -13.18 -5.43 7.96
N GLU A 60 -14.23 -6.24 8.16
CA GLU A 60 -15.59 -5.95 7.69
C GLU A 60 -16.14 -4.71 8.39
N THR A 61 -16.03 -4.66 9.71
CA THR A 61 -16.44 -3.50 10.52
C THR A 61 -15.73 -2.23 10.04
N LEU A 62 -14.42 -2.28 9.80
CA LEU A 62 -13.67 -1.13 9.31
C LEU A 62 -14.09 -0.72 7.89
N SER A 63 -14.36 -1.68 7.01
CA SER A 63 -14.88 -1.42 5.67
C SER A 63 -16.23 -0.70 5.72
N ASP A 64 -17.15 -1.13 6.59
CA ASP A 64 -18.44 -0.48 6.81
C ASP A 64 -18.29 0.96 7.34
N ASN A 65 -17.21 1.23 8.06
CA ASN A 65 -16.84 2.56 8.54
C ASN A 65 -15.98 3.37 7.53
N ALA A 66 -15.95 2.95 6.26
CA ALA A 66 -15.20 3.58 5.17
C ALA A 66 -13.67 3.57 5.36
N TRP A 67 -13.14 2.58 6.07
CA TRP A 67 -11.72 2.30 6.26
C TRP A 67 -11.39 0.87 5.79
N PRO A 68 -11.45 0.59 4.47
CA PRO A 68 -11.09 -0.73 3.97
C PRO A 68 -9.65 -1.09 4.38
N VAL A 69 -9.43 -2.36 4.71
CA VAL A 69 -8.11 -2.88 5.08
C VAL A 69 -7.38 -3.37 3.83
N LEU A 70 -6.19 -2.84 3.59
CA LEU A 70 -5.29 -3.31 2.53
C LEU A 70 -4.08 -4.00 3.16
N LEU A 71 -3.69 -5.15 2.59
CA LEU A 71 -2.56 -5.93 3.08
C LEU A 71 -1.31 -5.64 2.24
N ARG A 72 -0.19 -5.37 2.90
CA ARG A 72 1.13 -5.24 2.25
C ARG A 72 2.05 -6.40 2.61
N GLU A 73 2.93 -6.76 1.66
CA GLU A 73 3.88 -7.88 1.84
C GLU A 73 5.13 -7.48 2.65
N THR A 74 5.60 -6.25 2.49
CA THR A 74 6.86 -5.77 3.08
C THR A 74 6.64 -4.51 3.92
N GLY A 75 7.23 -4.45 5.12
CA GLY A 75 7.20 -3.27 6.00
C GLY A 75 5.99 -3.17 6.95
N GLY A 76 6.25 -2.63 8.16
CA GLY A 76 5.28 -2.36 9.24
C GLY A 76 5.27 -3.42 10.35
N GLU A 77 5.23 -2.97 11.62
CA GLU A 77 4.92 -3.81 12.81
C GLU A 77 3.42 -3.83 13.08
#